data_AF-A0A1I9YSZ1-F1
#
_entry.id   AF-A0A1I9YSZ1-F1
#
_cell.length_a   1.000
_cell.length_b   1.000
_cell.length_c   1.000
_cell.angle_alpha   90.00
_cell.angle_beta   90.00
_cell.angle_gamma   90.00
#
_symmetry.space_group_name_H-M   'P 1'
#
loop_
_entity.id
_entity.type
_entity.pdbx_description
1 polymer ?
#
loop_
_entity_poly.entity_id
_entity_poly.type
_entity_poly.pdbx_seq_one_letter_code
_entity_poly.pdbx_strand_id
1 'polypeptide(L)'
;MRWLARIFLAMIFGTLGACAVGQTSNYVDASAWSANYTEDYIQDFWIQTASGKDTGVGGVQVSEFSRGGKGGRECCSLMPGVAQTIRVVWRVGGHQEDEAQWKTYSRDVVVKGGMPTKKDAFNILMVRFFPDHQIEVELVPDRGEAGGSASPRVDKLYYGERVMRHMGE
;
A
#
# COMPACT_ATOMS: atom_id res chain seq x y z
N MET A 1 -26.07 55.06 14.61
CA MET A 1 -25.00 54.19 15.16
C MET A 1 -25.38 52.72 15.37
N ARG A 2 -26.66 52.33 15.53
CA ARG A 2 -27.06 50.91 15.77
C ARG A 2 -27.18 50.04 14.51
N TRP A 3 -27.10 50.62 13.31
CA TRP A 3 -27.33 49.93 12.03
C TRP A 3 -26.01 49.42 11.40
N LEU A 4 -24.94 50.20 11.51
CA LEU A 4 -23.58 49.81 11.05
C LEU A 4 -22.99 48.65 11.86
N ALA A 5 -23.34 48.54 13.15
CA ALA A 5 -22.92 47.43 14.01
C ALA A 5 -23.53 46.08 13.60
N ARG A 6 -24.70 46.07 12.95
CA ARG A 6 -25.36 44.83 12.49
C ARG A 6 -24.76 44.28 11.20
N ILE A 7 -24.23 45.15 10.34
CA ILE A 7 -23.60 44.77 9.07
C ILE A 7 -22.23 44.13 9.33
N PHE A 8 -21.48 44.63 10.31
CA PHE A 8 -20.19 44.04 10.69
C PHE A 8 -20.32 42.65 11.34
N LEU A 9 -21.40 42.38 12.07
CA LEU A 9 -21.63 41.06 12.69
C LEU A 9 -21.96 39.97 11.66
N ALA A 10 -22.57 40.34 10.52
CA ALA A 10 -22.93 39.40 9.45
C ALA A 10 -21.72 38.97 8.60
N MET A 11 -20.71 39.83 8.45
CA MET A 11 -19.49 39.48 7.69
C MET A 11 -18.55 38.51 8.45
N ILE A 12 -18.62 38.45 9.77
CA ILE A 12 -17.77 37.57 10.59
C ILE A 12 -18.23 36.10 10.55
N PHE A 13 -19.49 35.82 10.21
CA PHE A 13 -20.00 34.45 10.09
C PHE A 13 -19.74 33.80 8.72
N GLY A 14 -19.28 34.54 7.71
CA GLY A 14 -19.04 34.03 6.35
C GLY A 14 -17.71 33.30 6.16
N THR A 15 -16.78 33.37 7.11
CA THR A 15 -15.41 32.85 6.94
C THR A 15 -15.12 31.54 7.69
N LEU A 16 -16.15 30.91 8.29
CA LEU A 16 -16.02 29.62 8.97
C LEU A 16 -16.55 28.44 8.15
N GLY A 17 -16.63 28.58 6.83
CA GLY A 17 -16.69 27.46 5.89
C GLY A 17 -15.33 26.81 5.68
N ALA A 18 -14.54 26.66 6.76
CA ALA A 18 -13.35 25.83 6.72
C ALA A 18 -13.84 24.42 6.43
N CYS A 19 -13.39 23.85 5.32
CA CYS A 19 -13.64 22.48 4.94
C CYS A 19 -13.30 21.56 6.12
N ALA A 20 -14.30 21.19 6.91
CA ALA A 20 -14.28 19.96 7.68
C ALA A 20 -14.42 18.83 6.65
N VAL A 21 -13.39 18.66 5.80
CA VAL A 21 -13.11 17.35 5.23
C VAL A 21 -12.88 16.50 6.46
N GLY A 22 -13.91 15.73 6.82
CA GLY A 22 -13.82 14.77 7.90
C GLY A 22 -12.52 14.01 7.68
N GLN A 23 -11.56 14.23 8.57
CA GLN A 23 -10.25 13.61 8.52
C GLN A 23 -10.50 12.16 8.90
N THR A 24 -11.07 11.39 7.98
CA THR A 24 -11.01 9.94 7.97
C THR A 24 -9.54 9.65 8.21
N SER A 25 -9.22 8.91 9.26
CA SER A 25 -7.84 8.51 9.50
C SER A 25 -7.29 8.03 8.16
N ASN A 26 -6.19 8.61 7.67
CA ASN A 26 -5.55 8.20 6.42
C ASN A 26 -4.87 6.83 6.59
N TYR A 27 -5.48 5.95 7.37
CA TYR A 27 -5.05 4.62 7.69
C TYR A 27 -6.13 3.66 7.18
N VAL A 28 -5.68 2.50 6.72
CA VAL A 28 -6.50 1.44 6.17
C VAL A 28 -6.04 0.12 6.78
N ASP A 29 -6.99 -0.75 7.07
CA ASP A 29 -6.70 -2.14 7.38
C ASP A 29 -6.55 -2.91 6.05
N ALA A 30 -5.36 -3.45 5.80
CA ALA A 30 -5.02 -4.10 4.54
C ALA A 30 -4.11 -5.32 4.73
N SER A 31 -4.30 -6.34 3.89
CA SER A 31 -3.38 -7.47 3.74
C SER A 31 -2.33 -7.17 2.69
N ALA A 32 -1.06 -7.50 2.95
CA ALA A 32 -0.01 -7.37 1.94
C ALA A 32 -0.05 -8.54 0.95
N TRP A 33 -0.02 -8.20 -0.33
CA TRP A 33 0.19 -9.11 -1.45
C TRP A 33 1.42 -8.63 -2.21
N SER A 34 2.15 -9.56 -2.84
CA SER A 34 3.40 -9.21 -3.50
C SER A 34 3.55 -9.85 -4.86
N ALA A 35 4.06 -9.05 -5.79
CA ALA A 35 4.49 -9.46 -7.11
C ALA A 35 5.97 -9.09 -7.29
N ASN A 36 6.75 -10.00 -7.85
CA ASN A 36 8.18 -9.86 -8.04
C ASN A 36 8.51 -10.02 -9.52
N TYR A 37 8.97 -8.92 -10.11
CA TYR A 37 9.42 -8.83 -11.50
C TYR A 37 10.95 -8.85 -11.60
N THR A 38 11.63 -9.37 -10.56
CA THR A 38 13.08 -9.59 -10.52
C THR A 38 13.38 -11.08 -10.38
N GLU A 39 14.65 -11.44 -10.51
CA GLU A 39 15.16 -12.79 -10.23
C GLU A 39 15.75 -12.91 -8.81
N ASP A 40 15.51 -11.92 -7.96
CA ASP A 40 15.87 -11.98 -6.55
C ASP A 40 14.82 -12.76 -5.77
N TYR A 41 15.24 -13.69 -4.92
CA TYR A 41 14.35 -14.29 -3.94
C TYR A 41 14.23 -13.39 -2.72
N ILE A 42 13.02 -12.87 -2.48
CA ILE A 42 12.74 -11.98 -1.34
C ILE A 42 12.22 -12.85 -0.20
N GLN A 43 13.04 -12.98 0.83
CA GLN A 43 12.74 -13.79 2.01
C GLN A 43 11.54 -13.21 2.76
N ASP A 44 11.57 -11.90 2.98
CA ASP A 44 10.49 -11.14 3.58
C ASP A 44 10.52 -9.67 3.21
N PHE A 45 9.39 -9.01 3.44
CA PHE A 45 9.26 -7.57 3.45
C PHE A 45 8.26 -7.13 4.51
N TRP A 46 8.42 -5.90 4.98
CA TRP A 46 7.47 -5.27 5.90
C TRP A 46 7.33 -3.79 5.60
N ILE A 47 6.21 -3.24 6.07
CA ILE A 47 5.81 -1.86 5.83
C ILE A 47 6.01 -1.06 7.12
N GLN A 48 6.77 0.01 7.00
CA GLN A 48 6.93 1.02 8.04
C GLN A 48 6.21 2.31 7.66
N THR A 49 5.75 3.05 8.67
CA THR A 49 5.34 4.44 8.49
C THR A 49 6.53 5.30 8.06
N ALA A 50 6.27 6.53 7.58
CA ALA A 50 7.32 7.50 7.28
C ALA A 50 8.25 7.81 8.48
N SER A 51 7.79 7.58 9.72
CA SER A 51 8.59 7.72 10.93
C SER A 51 9.40 6.47 11.30
N GLY A 52 9.38 5.42 10.47
CA GLY A 52 10.08 4.15 10.71
C GLY A 52 9.36 3.18 11.64
N LYS A 53 8.11 3.45 12.05
CA LYS A 53 7.34 2.53 12.90
C LYS A 53 6.80 1.38 12.06
N ASP A 54 7.03 0.15 12.48
CA ASP A 54 6.43 -1.03 11.85
C ASP A 54 4.89 -0.99 11.98
N THR A 55 4.22 -1.26 10.87
CA THR A 55 2.76 -1.31 10.77
C THR A 55 2.21 -2.72 11.05
N GLY A 56 3.06 -3.75 11.01
CA GLY A 56 2.65 -5.15 11.04
C GLY A 56 2.12 -5.67 9.71
N VAL A 57 2.11 -4.85 8.65
CA VAL A 57 1.80 -5.28 7.27
C VAL A 57 3.10 -5.72 6.60
N GLY A 58 3.12 -6.90 5.98
CA GLY A 58 4.32 -7.45 5.34
C GLY A 58 4.02 -8.71 4.55
N GLY A 59 5.05 -9.36 4.04
CA GLY A 59 4.95 -10.60 3.27
C GLY A 59 6.21 -11.42 3.35
N VAL A 60 6.11 -12.73 3.10
CA VAL A 60 7.25 -13.65 3.08
C VAL A 60 7.31 -14.43 1.78
N GLN A 61 8.50 -14.97 1.50
CA GLN A 61 8.77 -15.94 0.43
C GLN A 61 8.27 -15.48 -0.95
N VAL A 62 8.64 -14.26 -1.35
CA VAL A 62 8.31 -13.75 -2.68
C VAL A 62 9.24 -14.39 -3.69
N SER A 63 8.70 -15.34 -4.43
CA SER A 63 9.45 -16.11 -5.42
C SER A 63 10.01 -15.22 -6.52
N GLU A 64 11.12 -15.65 -7.11
CA GLU A 64 11.69 -15.07 -8.33
C GLU A 64 10.66 -15.08 -9.46
N PHE A 65 10.76 -14.13 -10.39
CA PHE A 65 9.87 -14.06 -11.54
C PHE A 65 9.90 -15.37 -12.37
N SER A 66 11.09 -15.95 -12.57
CA SER A 66 11.27 -17.27 -13.19
C SER A 66 10.59 -18.44 -12.45
N ARG A 67 10.20 -18.25 -11.18
CA ARG A 67 9.48 -19.23 -10.36
C ARG A 67 8.03 -18.83 -10.05
N GLY A 68 7.52 -17.79 -10.72
CA GLY A 68 6.12 -17.38 -10.65
C GLY A 68 5.90 -16.00 -10.03
N GLY A 69 6.95 -15.39 -9.47
CA GLY A 69 6.98 -13.95 -9.15
C GLY A 69 5.95 -13.49 -8.14
N LYS A 70 5.54 -14.33 -7.18
CA LYS A 70 4.54 -13.95 -6.17
C LYS A 70 4.93 -14.45 -4.80
N GLY A 71 4.49 -13.73 -3.77
CA GLY A 71 4.65 -14.13 -2.38
C GLY A 71 3.36 -14.65 -1.77
N GLY A 72 3.49 -15.08 -0.51
CA GLY A 72 2.36 -15.45 0.34
C GLY A 72 1.36 -14.30 0.53
N ARG A 73 0.18 -14.65 1.07
CA ARG A 73 -0.80 -13.67 1.56
C ARG A 73 -0.63 -13.60 3.07
N GLU A 74 -0.30 -12.42 3.59
CA GLU A 74 -0.16 -12.23 5.03
C GLU A 74 -1.38 -11.54 5.64
N CYS A 75 -1.47 -11.66 6.96
CA CYS A 75 -2.55 -11.10 7.77
C CYS A 75 -2.68 -9.57 7.62
N CYS A 76 -3.86 -9.06 7.95
CA CYS A 76 -4.20 -7.64 7.81
C CYS A 76 -3.71 -6.85 9.04
N SER A 77 -3.27 -5.62 8.81
CA SER A 77 -3.02 -4.65 9.88
C SER A 77 -3.27 -3.22 9.39
N LEU A 78 -3.38 -2.29 10.34
CA LEU A 78 -3.55 -0.87 10.07
C LEU A 78 -2.25 -0.24 9.56
N MET A 79 -2.33 0.40 8.40
CA MET A 79 -1.21 1.11 7.77
C MET A 79 -1.66 2.43 7.13
N PRO A 80 -0.74 3.38 6.85
CA PRO A 80 -1.06 4.56 6.06
C PRO A 80 -1.63 4.20 4.68
N GLY A 81 -2.72 4.85 4.29
CA GLY A 81 -3.45 4.61 3.04
C GLY A 81 -2.95 5.47 1.87
N VAL A 82 -3.81 5.65 0.86
CA VAL A 82 -3.48 6.34 -0.39
C VAL A 82 -2.95 7.75 -0.16
N ALA A 83 -2.00 8.16 -1.00
CA ALA A 83 -1.28 9.44 -0.95
C ALA A 83 -0.40 9.66 0.29
N GLN A 84 -0.30 8.67 1.18
CA GLN A 84 0.68 8.68 2.26
C GLN A 84 1.99 8.04 1.81
N THR A 85 3.11 8.54 2.33
CA THR A 85 4.42 7.92 2.17
C THR A 85 4.59 6.83 3.21
N ILE A 86 5.02 5.65 2.77
CA ILE A 86 5.44 4.53 3.59
C ILE A 86 6.87 4.14 3.21
N ARG A 87 7.53 3.38 4.08
CA ARG A 87 8.80 2.73 3.78
C ARG A 87 8.57 1.24 3.63
N VAL A 88 8.93 0.69 2.48
CA VAL A 88 9.00 -0.76 2.28
C VAL A 88 10.42 -1.19 2.60
N VAL A 89 10.57 -2.15 3.50
CA VAL A 89 11.85 -2.78 3.82
C VAL A 89 11.76 -4.24 3.42
N TRP A 90 12.77 -4.78 2.75
CA TRP A 90 12.77 -6.17 2.31
C TRP A 90 14.16 -6.78 2.35
N ARG A 91 14.21 -8.10 2.47
CA ARG A 91 15.44 -8.87 2.54
C ARG A 91 15.52 -9.85 1.38
N VAL A 92 16.66 -9.83 0.69
CA VAL A 92 16.97 -10.75 -0.41
C VAL A 92 18.04 -11.72 0.04
N GLY A 93 17.83 -13.00 -0.25
CA GLY A 93 18.81 -14.07 -0.02
C GLY A 93 18.41 -15.32 -0.77
N GLY A 94 19.32 -16.27 -0.96
CA GLY A 94 19.02 -17.55 -1.60
C GLY A 94 18.10 -18.44 -0.75
N HIS A 95 17.42 -19.41 -1.39
CA HIS A 95 16.48 -20.33 -0.73
C HIS A 95 17.06 -21.13 0.45
N GLN A 96 18.38 -21.33 0.48
CA GLN A 96 19.11 -22.07 1.52
C GLN A 96 20.23 -21.24 2.14
N GLU A 97 20.20 -19.93 1.92
CA GLU A 97 21.23 -19.03 2.42
C GLU A 97 20.94 -18.63 3.87
N ASP A 98 21.97 -18.58 4.70
CA ASP A 98 21.85 -18.15 6.10
C ASP A 98 21.39 -16.69 6.18
N GLU A 99 20.54 -16.38 7.17
CA GLU A 99 19.98 -15.03 7.39
C GLU A 99 21.06 -13.94 7.52
N ALA A 100 22.23 -14.29 8.04
CA ALA A 100 23.37 -13.38 8.16
C ALA A 100 23.95 -12.90 6.82
N GLN A 101 23.66 -13.62 5.73
CA GLN A 101 24.13 -13.28 4.38
C GLN A 101 23.07 -12.49 3.59
N TRP A 102 21.84 -12.43 4.10
CA TRP A 102 20.76 -11.73 3.42
C TRP A 102 21.05 -10.22 3.34
N LYS A 103 20.67 -9.63 2.21
CA LYS A 103 20.80 -8.20 1.95
C LYS A 103 19.50 -7.50 2.25
N THR A 104 19.56 -6.51 3.13
CA THR A 104 18.41 -5.67 3.45
C THR A 104 18.40 -4.41 2.58
N TYR A 105 17.25 -4.13 1.99
CA TYR A 105 16.97 -2.92 1.23
C TYR A 105 15.78 -2.20 1.82
N SER A 106 15.69 -0.90 1.55
CA SER A 106 14.51 -0.12 1.89
C SER A 106 14.26 0.99 0.89
N ARG A 107 12.99 1.36 0.72
CA ARG A 107 12.59 2.44 -0.17
C ARG A 107 11.34 3.12 0.33
N ASP A 108 11.38 4.45 0.30
CA ASP A 108 10.22 5.29 0.58
C ASP A 108 9.38 5.41 -0.70
N VAL A 109 8.09 5.13 -0.59
CA VAL A 109 7.15 5.11 -1.72
C VAL A 109 5.81 5.71 -1.29
N VAL A 110 5.13 6.35 -2.23
CA VAL A 110 3.78 6.87 -2.01
C VAL A 110 2.78 5.78 -2.37
N VAL A 111 1.85 5.47 -1.46
CA VAL A 111 0.77 4.52 -1.71
C VAL A 111 -0.17 5.10 -2.78
N LYS A 112 -0.24 4.43 -3.94
CA LYS A 112 -1.20 4.74 -5.00
C LYS A 112 -2.50 3.97 -4.78
N GLY A 113 -3.52 4.22 -5.59
CA GLY A 113 -4.75 3.42 -5.58
C GLY A 113 -6.00 4.18 -5.16
N GLY A 114 -6.94 3.48 -4.56
CA GLY A 114 -8.18 4.06 -4.03
C GLY A 114 -8.38 3.71 -2.56
N MET A 115 -8.95 4.62 -1.78
CA MET A 115 -9.36 4.34 -0.40
C MET A 115 -10.62 3.47 -0.37
N PRO A 116 -10.78 2.59 0.64
CA PRO A 116 -12.01 1.82 0.81
C PRO A 116 -13.22 2.74 1.01
N THR A 117 -14.32 2.34 0.39
CA THR A 117 -15.63 2.98 0.58
C THR A 117 -16.48 2.25 1.59
N LYS A 118 -16.15 0.98 1.89
CA LYS A 118 -16.83 0.16 2.90
C LYS A 118 -15.94 0.00 4.13
N LYS A 119 -16.54 0.10 5.32
CA LYS A 119 -15.84 0.08 6.60
C LYS A 119 -15.10 -1.24 6.87
N ASP A 120 -15.70 -2.36 6.47
CA ASP A 120 -15.20 -3.71 6.78
C ASP A 120 -14.82 -4.47 5.50
N ALA A 121 -14.43 -3.73 4.45
CA ALA A 121 -13.96 -4.32 3.20
C ALA A 121 -12.59 -4.99 3.37
N PHE A 122 -12.41 -6.11 2.66
CA PHE A 122 -11.10 -6.70 2.50
C PHE A 122 -10.27 -5.85 1.51
N ASN A 123 -9.21 -5.23 2.02
CA ASN A 123 -8.32 -4.37 1.24
C ASN A 123 -6.97 -5.06 1.04
N ILE A 124 -6.39 -4.85 -0.14
CA ILE A 124 -5.09 -5.41 -0.48
C ILE A 124 -4.10 -4.27 -0.66
N LEU A 125 -2.97 -4.36 0.02
CA LEU A 125 -1.78 -3.61 -0.35
C LEU A 125 -0.98 -4.47 -1.33
N MET A 126 -1.02 -4.12 -2.61
CA MET A 126 -0.18 -4.78 -3.61
C MET A 126 1.20 -4.12 -3.63
N VAL A 127 2.24 -4.89 -3.33
CA VAL A 127 3.64 -4.48 -3.38
C VAL A 127 4.30 -5.14 -4.58
N ARG A 128 4.80 -4.34 -5.52
CA ARG A 128 5.44 -4.82 -6.74
C ARG A 128 6.92 -4.48 -6.71
N PHE A 129 7.77 -5.50 -6.82
CA PHE A 129 9.22 -5.37 -6.87
C PHE A 129 9.68 -5.41 -8.32
N PHE A 130 10.57 -4.49 -8.69
CA PHE A 130 11.11 -4.33 -10.04
C PHE A 130 12.65 -4.27 -10.00
N PRO A 131 13.33 -4.45 -11.14
CA PRO A 131 14.78 -4.32 -11.23
C PRO A 131 15.30 -3.00 -10.65
N ASP A 132 16.57 -2.98 -10.28
CA ASP A 132 17.25 -1.81 -9.66
C ASP A 132 16.58 -1.33 -8.36
N HIS A 133 16.04 -2.28 -7.58
CA HIS A 133 15.43 -2.03 -6.27
C HIS A 133 14.27 -1.02 -6.34
N GLN A 134 13.55 -1.01 -7.46
CA GLN A 134 12.36 -0.21 -7.70
C GLN A 134 11.14 -0.90 -7.09
N ILE A 135 10.26 -0.12 -6.47
CA ILE A 135 9.05 -0.63 -5.83
C ILE A 135 7.85 0.24 -6.20
N GLU A 136 6.74 -0.40 -6.48
CA GLU A 136 5.43 0.23 -6.52
C GLU A 136 4.51 -0.35 -5.45
N VAL A 137 3.72 0.52 -4.83
CA VAL A 137 2.72 0.12 -3.85
C VAL A 137 1.36 0.70 -4.23
N GLU A 138 0.36 -0.18 -4.28
CA GLU A 138 -1.00 0.16 -4.66
C GLU A 138 -2.01 -0.44 -3.68
N LEU A 139 -2.87 0.41 -3.13
CA LEU A 139 -4.03 0.00 -2.38
C LEU A 139 -5.17 -0.36 -3.34
N VAL A 140 -5.58 -1.62 -3.30
CA VAL A 140 -6.76 -2.15 -4.00
C VAL A 140 -7.89 -2.29 -2.98
N PRO A 141 -8.83 -1.32 -2.94
CA PRO A 141 -9.89 -1.31 -1.95
C PRO A 141 -11.01 -2.30 -2.30
N ASP A 142 -11.85 -2.59 -1.30
CA ASP A 142 -13.18 -3.16 -1.49
C ASP A 142 -13.19 -4.43 -2.37
N ARG A 143 -12.14 -5.24 -2.31
CA ARG A 143 -12.14 -6.55 -2.98
C ARG A 143 -13.15 -7.39 -2.22
N GLY A 144 -14.38 -7.39 -2.73
CA GLY A 144 -15.58 -7.87 -2.05
C GLY A 144 -15.46 -9.30 -1.52
N GLU A 145 -16.49 -9.67 -0.76
CA GLU A 145 -16.68 -10.97 -0.11
C GLU A 145 -16.15 -12.17 -0.91
N ALA A 146 -15.72 -13.21 -0.21
CA ALA A 146 -15.21 -14.44 -0.79
C ALA A 146 -16.12 -14.93 -1.95
N GLY A 147 -15.59 -14.92 -3.18
CA GLY A 147 -16.33 -15.26 -4.40
C GLY A 147 -16.59 -14.10 -5.37
N GLY A 148 -16.24 -12.86 -5.02
CA GLY A 148 -16.30 -11.72 -5.94
C GLY A 148 -15.37 -11.84 -7.15
N SER A 149 -15.75 -11.22 -8.28
CA SER A 149 -14.91 -11.15 -9.48
C SER A 149 -13.57 -10.53 -9.14
N ALA A 150 -12.50 -11.14 -9.61
CA ALA A 150 -11.17 -10.72 -9.25
C ALA A 150 -10.86 -9.31 -9.80
N SER A 151 -10.36 -8.41 -8.94
CA SER A 151 -10.06 -7.04 -9.36
C SER A 151 -8.96 -7.04 -10.45
N PRO A 152 -9.14 -6.33 -11.57
CA PRO A 152 -8.11 -6.24 -12.62
C PRO A 152 -6.85 -5.51 -12.16
N ARG A 153 -6.91 -4.79 -11.02
CA ARG A 153 -5.76 -4.12 -10.41
C ARG A 153 -4.87 -5.08 -9.63
N VAL A 154 -5.39 -6.26 -9.28
CA VAL A 154 -4.57 -7.31 -8.69
C VAL A 154 -3.66 -7.84 -9.78
N ASP A 155 -2.41 -8.05 -9.42
CA ASP A 155 -1.37 -8.41 -10.35
C ASP A 155 -1.71 -9.69 -11.14
N LYS A 156 -1.40 -9.67 -12.45
CA LYS A 156 -1.68 -10.76 -13.39
C LYS A 156 -1.01 -12.07 -13.01
N LEU A 157 0.09 -12.02 -12.26
CA LEU A 157 0.75 -13.20 -11.70
C LEU A 157 -0.16 -14.01 -10.77
N TYR A 158 -1.16 -13.38 -10.15
CA TYR A 158 -2.16 -14.07 -9.33
C TYR A 158 -3.24 -14.79 -10.17
N TYR A 159 -3.29 -14.54 -11.48
CA TYR A 159 -4.16 -15.24 -12.44
C TYR A 159 -3.39 -16.27 -13.28
N GLY A 160 -2.11 -16.50 -12.99
CA GLY A 160 -1.26 -17.43 -13.74
C GLY A 160 -0.69 -16.84 -15.03
N GLU A 161 -0.97 -15.57 -15.34
CA GLU A 161 -0.40 -14.86 -16.47
C GLU A 161 1.00 -14.36 -16.14
N ARG A 162 2.03 -14.94 -16.79
CA ARG A 162 3.44 -14.59 -16.59
C ARG A 162 3.88 -13.50 -17.56
N VAL A 163 3.33 -12.30 -17.37
CA VAL A 163 3.62 -11.13 -18.21
C VAL A 163 4.46 -10.15 -17.40
N MET A 164 5.59 -9.70 -17.96
CA MET A 164 6.36 -8.61 -17.37
C MET A 164 5.54 -7.34 -17.35
N ARG A 165 5.48 -6.68 -16.19
CA ARG A 165 4.89 -5.36 -16.01
C ARG A 165 6.00 -4.31 -16.00
N HIS A 166 5.71 -3.13 -16.52
CA HIS A 166 6.55 -1.95 -16.31
C HIS A 166 6.00 -1.08 -15.18
N MET A 167 6.89 -0.42 -14.45
CA MET A 167 6.49 0.46 -13.35
C MET A 167 5.60 1.60 -13.87
N GLY A 168 4.45 1.83 -13.22
CA GLY A 168 3.49 2.87 -13.61
C GLY A 168 2.42 2.49 -14.65
N GLU A 169 2.44 1.26 -15.19
CA GLU A 169 1.25 0.66 -15.84
C GLU A 169 0.10 0.49 -14.83
#